data_AF-A0A914EJS3-F1
#
_entry.id   AF-A0A914EJS3-F1
#
_cell.length_a   1.000
_cell.length_b   1.000
_cell.length_c   1.000
_cell.angle_alpha   90.00
_cell.angle_beta   90.00
_cell.angle_gamma   90.00
#
_symmetry.space_group_name_H-M   'P 1'
#
loop_
_entity.id
_entity.type
_entity.pdbx_description
1 polymer ?
#
loop_
_entity_poly.entity_id
_entity_poly.type
_entity_poly.pdbx_seq_one_letter_code
_entity_poly.pdbx_strand_id
1 'polypeptide(L)'
;MIRVIKTWMDDYGKYYYIREPQAKYREPGDISQQLALREKLKCKSFKWFMEKVAYDVPKSYPLLPDNDVWGEAKNAASGKCLDTMGRAIPGDLGATPCHGYGGNQLIRLNTAGQLTQGEWCLTPVWSKVRSGHCKKGTADGPFKYNRATKQIMNTNDGTCITTNHDRSSAELKLQKCDESDEYQKWDWTEKYS
;
A
#
# COMPACT_ATOMS: atom_id res chain seq x y z
N MET A 1 1.76 0.28 -18.26
CA MET A 1 2.02 -0.91 -17.41
C MET A 1 1.01 -2.04 -17.64
N ILE A 2 -0.31 -1.81 -17.55
CA ILE A 2 -1.34 -2.87 -17.63
C ILE A 2 -1.27 -3.73 -18.90
N ARG A 3 -0.99 -3.15 -20.06
CA ARG A 3 -0.80 -3.90 -21.32
C ARG A 3 0.27 -4.99 -21.20
N VAL A 4 1.41 -4.67 -20.57
CA VAL A 4 2.52 -5.63 -20.37
C VAL A 4 2.10 -6.75 -19.43
N ILE A 5 1.47 -6.40 -18.31
CA ILE A 5 1.00 -7.37 -17.31
C ILE A 5 0.03 -8.36 -17.94
N LYS A 6 -1.00 -7.86 -18.63
CA LYS A 6 -2.02 -8.70 -19.29
C LYS A 6 -1.46 -9.54 -20.43
N THR A 7 -0.43 -9.06 -21.13
CA THR A 7 0.16 -9.81 -22.25
C THR A 7 1.12 -10.90 -21.76
N TRP A 8 1.93 -10.63 -20.73
CA TRP A 8 3.12 -11.42 -20.43
C TRP A 8 3.16 -12.08 -19.05
N MET A 9 2.48 -11.52 -18.04
CA MET A 9 2.74 -11.91 -16.65
C MET A 9 1.87 -13.06 -16.14
N ASP A 10 0.94 -13.58 -16.95
CA ASP A 10 0.04 -14.68 -16.57
C ASP A 10 -0.58 -14.43 -15.17
N ASP A 11 -0.64 -15.47 -14.33
CA ASP A 11 -1.14 -15.39 -12.95
C ASP A 11 -0.30 -14.49 -12.03
N TYR A 12 0.96 -14.19 -12.38
CA TYR A 12 1.79 -13.27 -11.59
C TYR A 12 1.32 -11.82 -11.70
N GLY A 13 0.46 -11.50 -12.67
CA GLY A 13 -0.17 -10.19 -12.75
C GLY A 13 -0.93 -9.81 -11.47
N LYS A 14 -1.40 -10.80 -10.69
CA LYS A 14 -2.07 -10.55 -9.40
C LYS A 14 -1.23 -9.75 -8.41
N TYR A 15 0.09 -9.96 -8.38
CA TYR A 15 0.98 -9.26 -7.45
C TYR A 15 1.13 -7.78 -7.79
N TYR A 16 0.98 -7.43 -9.08
CA TYR A 16 0.88 -6.02 -9.47
C TYR A 16 -0.42 -5.39 -8.96
N TYR A 17 -1.56 -6.09 -9.04
CA TYR A 17 -2.83 -5.59 -8.53
C TYR A 17 -2.90 -5.52 -7.01
N ILE A 18 -2.10 -6.32 -6.28
CA ILE A 18 -1.94 -6.14 -4.83
C ILE A 18 -1.20 -4.83 -4.54
N ARG A 19 -0.15 -4.51 -5.30
CA ARG A 19 0.62 -3.26 -5.13
C ARG A 19 -0.17 -2.02 -5.59
N GLU A 20 -0.85 -2.12 -6.72
CA GLU A 20 -1.60 -1.03 -7.37
C GLU A 20 -3.07 -1.46 -7.60
N PRO A 21 -3.91 -1.55 -6.54
CA PRO A 21 -5.26 -2.10 -6.64
C PRO A 21 -6.19 -1.33 -7.58
N GLN A 22 -6.02 0.00 -7.67
CA GLN A 22 -6.73 0.86 -8.61
C GLN A 22 -6.51 0.45 -10.07
N ALA A 23 -5.39 -0.20 -10.38
CA ALA A 23 -5.05 -0.62 -11.73
C ALA A 23 -5.83 -1.86 -12.20
N LYS A 24 -6.55 -2.55 -11.29
CA LYS A 24 -7.43 -3.68 -11.62
C LYS A 24 -8.60 -3.27 -12.53
N TYR A 25 -9.02 -2.01 -12.43
CA TYR A 25 -10.18 -1.45 -13.16
C TYR A 25 -9.77 -0.70 -14.43
N ARG A 26 -8.48 -0.72 -14.77
CA ARG A 26 -7.98 -0.08 -16.00
C ARG A 26 -7.94 -1.09 -17.13
N GLU A 27 -8.64 -0.75 -18.20
CA GLU A 27 -8.61 -1.53 -19.43
C GLU A 27 -7.24 -1.40 -20.14
N PRO A 28 -6.64 -2.50 -20.62
CA PRO A 28 -5.41 -2.45 -21.41
C PRO A 28 -5.59 -1.80 -22.80
N GLY A 29 -6.84 -1.60 -23.24
CA GLY A 29 -7.18 -1.38 -24.64
C GLY A 29 -6.93 -2.65 -25.46
N ASP A 30 -6.91 -2.52 -26.80
CA ASP A 30 -6.66 -3.68 -27.67
C ASP A 30 -5.21 -4.18 -27.54
N ILE A 31 -5.09 -5.45 -27.15
CA ILE A 31 -3.82 -6.18 -27.05
C ILE A 31 -3.80 -7.47 -27.90
N SER A 32 -4.76 -7.64 -28.81
CA SER A 32 -4.95 -8.84 -29.61
C SER A 32 -3.70 -9.19 -30.42
N GLN A 33 -3.04 -8.18 -31.00
CA GLN A 33 -1.80 -8.38 -31.76
C GLN A 33 -0.64 -8.86 -30.88
N GLN A 34 -0.54 -8.37 -29.65
CA GLN A 34 0.51 -8.75 -28.71
C GLN A 34 0.31 -10.18 -28.20
N LEU A 35 -0.94 -10.57 -27.93
CA LEU A 35 -1.28 -11.95 -27.56
C LEU A 35 -1.01 -12.92 -28.72
N ALA A 36 -1.46 -12.59 -29.94
CA ALA A 36 -1.19 -13.41 -31.13
C ALA A 36 0.31 -13.55 -31.42
N LEU A 37 1.10 -12.48 -31.18
CA LEU A 37 2.56 -12.55 -31.31
C LEU A 37 3.18 -13.53 -30.30
N ARG A 38 2.74 -13.47 -29.03
CA ARG A 38 3.22 -14.38 -27.97
C ARG A 38 2.92 -15.84 -28.31
N GLU A 39 1.73 -16.12 -28.82
CA GLU A 39 1.32 -17.46 -29.27
C GLU A 39 2.14 -17.93 -30.48
N LYS A 40 2.28 -17.08 -31.50
CA LYS A 40 3.07 -17.37 -32.71
C LYS A 40 4.52 -17.72 -32.39
N LEU A 41 5.13 -17.00 -31.44
CA LEU A 41 6.51 -17.22 -31.01
C LEU A 41 6.67 -18.41 -30.05
N LYS A 42 5.57 -19.07 -29.65
CA LYS A 42 5.56 -20.20 -28.70
C LYS A 42 6.33 -19.86 -27.41
N CYS A 43 6.12 -18.64 -26.91
CA CYS A 43 6.80 -18.16 -25.72
C CYS A 43 6.50 -19.05 -24.50
N LYS A 44 7.48 -19.20 -23.60
CA LYS A 44 7.29 -19.92 -22.34
C LYS A 44 6.38 -19.10 -21.38
N SER A 45 5.86 -19.77 -20.35
CA SER A 45 5.05 -19.12 -19.32
C SER A 45 5.87 -18.17 -18.45
N PHE A 46 5.21 -17.19 -17.84
CA PHE A 46 5.86 -16.30 -16.89
C PHE A 46 6.35 -17.03 -15.64
N LYS A 47 5.64 -18.10 -15.23
CA LYS A 47 6.10 -19.00 -14.17
C LYS A 47 7.47 -19.60 -14.49
N TRP A 48 7.67 -20.11 -15.72
CA TRP A 48 8.97 -20.61 -16.15
C TRP A 48 10.05 -19.52 -16.07
N PHE A 49 9.73 -18.29 -16.49
CA PHE A 49 10.65 -17.17 -16.39
C PHE A 49 11.05 -16.88 -14.93
N MET A 50 10.08 -16.79 -14.02
CA MET A 50 10.32 -16.56 -12.59
C MET A 50 11.10 -17.69 -11.92
N GLU A 51 10.92 -18.94 -12.34
CA GLU A 51 11.59 -20.10 -11.73
C GLU A 51 12.98 -20.39 -12.32
N LYS A 52 13.22 -20.04 -13.59
CA LYS A 52 14.44 -20.44 -14.31
C LYS A 52 15.37 -19.28 -14.69
N VAL A 53 14.83 -18.09 -14.90
CA VAL A 53 15.60 -16.92 -15.33
C VAL A 53 15.71 -15.91 -14.19
N ALA A 54 14.59 -15.54 -13.58
CA ALA A 54 14.50 -14.55 -12.51
C ALA A 54 14.31 -15.18 -11.11
N TYR A 55 14.99 -16.31 -10.86
CA TYR A 55 14.82 -17.13 -9.65
C TYR A 55 15.27 -16.44 -8.35
N ASP A 56 16.12 -15.41 -8.47
CA ASP A 56 16.64 -14.62 -7.37
C ASP A 56 15.76 -13.41 -7.03
N VAL A 57 14.88 -12.98 -7.94
CA VAL A 57 13.97 -11.85 -7.73
C VAL A 57 13.12 -12.03 -6.48
N PRO A 58 12.43 -13.17 -6.24
CA PRO A 58 11.62 -13.37 -5.03
C PRO A 58 12.42 -13.35 -3.72
N LYS A 59 13.74 -13.58 -3.77
CA LYS A 59 14.61 -13.51 -2.57
C LYS A 59 14.78 -12.07 -2.10
N SER A 60 14.84 -11.12 -3.04
CA SER A 60 14.98 -9.69 -2.74
C SER A 60 13.62 -8.98 -2.65
N TYR A 61 12.65 -9.43 -3.45
CA TYR A 61 11.31 -8.85 -3.59
C TYR A 61 10.27 -9.97 -3.50
N PRO A 62 9.91 -10.40 -2.27
CA PRO A 62 8.96 -11.47 -2.07
C PRO A 62 7.61 -11.20 -2.74
N LEU A 63 6.91 -12.27 -3.09
CA LEU A 63 5.55 -12.19 -3.59
C LEU A 63 4.66 -11.57 -2.50
N LEU A 64 3.90 -10.54 -2.87
CA LEU A 64 3.15 -9.76 -1.89
C LEU A 64 1.97 -10.55 -1.31
N PRO A 65 1.75 -10.51 0.02
CA PRO A 65 0.49 -10.90 0.65
C PRO A 65 -0.67 -10.02 0.19
N ASP A 66 -1.89 -10.55 0.27
CA ASP A 66 -3.10 -9.78 -0.06
C ASP A 66 -3.25 -8.55 0.84
N ASN A 67 -3.90 -7.52 0.31
CA ASN A 67 -4.24 -6.33 1.09
C ASN A 67 -5.35 -6.64 2.10
N ASP A 68 -5.17 -6.21 3.35
CA ASP A 68 -6.23 -6.21 4.36
C ASP A 68 -7.16 -5.02 4.15
N VAL A 69 -6.57 -3.84 3.96
CA VAL A 69 -7.26 -2.59 3.61
C VAL A 69 -6.37 -1.75 2.70
N TRP A 70 -6.99 -0.96 1.82
CA TRP A 70 -6.28 -0.04 0.95
C TRP A 70 -7.20 1.12 0.54
N GLY A 71 -6.62 2.20 0.03
CA GLY A 71 -7.35 3.39 -0.38
C GLY A 71 -6.97 4.62 0.43
N GLU A 72 -7.94 5.52 0.59
CA GLU A 72 -7.84 6.66 1.51
C GLU A 72 -8.22 6.22 2.92
N ALA A 73 -7.35 6.48 3.90
CA ALA A 73 -7.63 6.26 5.31
C ALA A 73 -8.00 7.61 5.95
N LYS A 74 -9.29 7.84 6.20
CA LYS A 74 -9.84 9.09 6.72
C LYS A 74 -10.07 9.01 8.23
N ASN A 75 -9.63 10.02 8.95
CA ASN A 75 -10.03 10.24 10.34
C ASN A 75 -11.23 11.20 10.40
N ALA A 76 -12.34 10.74 10.98
CA ALA A 76 -13.59 11.52 11.01
C ALA A 76 -13.52 12.77 11.88
N ALA A 77 -12.81 12.73 13.03
CA ALA A 77 -12.72 13.83 13.99
C ALA A 77 -11.94 15.04 13.44
N SER A 78 -10.84 14.77 12.74
CA SER A 78 -10.00 15.79 12.10
C SER A 78 -10.45 16.13 10.68
N GLY A 79 -11.20 15.24 10.02
CA GLY A 79 -11.60 15.37 8.62
C GLY A 79 -10.46 15.15 7.62
N LYS A 80 -9.33 14.59 8.07
CA LYS A 80 -8.10 14.43 7.29
C LYS A 80 -7.85 12.98 6.90
N CYS A 81 -7.07 12.79 5.84
CA CYS A 81 -6.61 11.48 5.36
C CYS A 81 -5.11 11.32 5.59
N LEU A 82 -4.66 10.09 5.80
CA LEU A 82 -3.22 9.77 5.77
C LEU A 82 -2.61 10.25 4.45
N ASP A 83 -1.49 10.96 4.53
CA ASP A 83 -0.84 11.58 3.38
C ASP A 83 0.68 11.62 3.56
N THR A 84 1.42 11.18 2.56
CA THR A 84 2.88 11.34 2.51
C THR A 84 3.31 12.77 2.14
N MET A 85 2.36 13.62 1.74
CA MET A 85 2.51 15.02 1.32
C MET A 85 3.53 15.23 0.19
N GLY A 86 3.84 14.17 -0.57
CA GLY A 86 4.88 14.19 -1.59
C GLY A 86 6.27 14.52 -1.03
N ARG A 87 6.50 14.27 0.27
CA ARG A 87 7.79 14.52 0.92
C ARG A 87 8.86 13.62 0.32
N ALA A 88 10.09 14.14 0.27
CA ALA A 88 11.25 13.35 -0.10
C ALA A 88 11.44 12.14 0.84
N ILE A 89 12.08 11.09 0.36
CA ILE A 89 12.36 9.89 1.13
C ILE A 89 13.73 10.04 1.82
N PRO A 90 13.82 9.88 3.16
CA PRO A 90 12.73 9.53 4.07
C PRO A 90 11.91 10.75 4.51
N GLY A 91 10.59 10.58 4.67
CA GLY A 91 9.67 11.67 5.03
C GLY A 91 8.63 11.24 6.04
N ASP A 92 8.34 12.08 7.04
CA ASP A 92 7.30 11.77 8.03
C ASP A 92 5.93 11.66 7.35
N LEU A 93 5.15 10.63 7.69
CA LEU A 93 3.75 10.54 7.33
C LEU A 93 2.97 11.62 8.09
N GLY A 94 1.98 12.22 7.44
CA GLY A 94 1.09 13.16 8.08
C GLY A 94 -0.37 12.92 7.71
N ALA A 95 -1.21 13.88 8.07
CA ALA A 95 -2.60 13.89 7.66
C ALA A 95 -3.01 15.26 7.12
N THR A 96 -3.63 15.27 5.96
CA THR A 96 -4.09 16.49 5.26
C THR A 96 -5.55 16.32 4.85
N PRO A 97 -6.27 17.40 4.47
CA PRO A 97 -7.64 17.26 3.98
C PRO A 97 -7.73 16.22 2.85
N CYS A 98 -8.70 15.32 2.95
CA CYS A 98 -8.91 14.28 1.94
C CYS A 98 -9.28 14.92 0.60
N HIS A 99 -8.60 14.56 -0.48
CA HIS A 99 -8.85 15.14 -1.80
C HIS A 99 -9.46 14.18 -2.83
N GLY A 100 -9.53 12.87 -2.55
CA GLY A 100 -10.25 11.91 -3.40
C GLY A 100 -9.48 11.41 -4.62
N TYR A 101 -8.24 11.86 -4.84
CA TYR A 101 -7.46 11.64 -6.06
C TYR A 101 -6.41 10.52 -5.94
N GLY A 102 -6.35 9.83 -4.79
CA GLY A 102 -5.33 8.82 -4.53
C GLY A 102 -3.92 9.44 -4.42
N GLY A 103 -2.96 8.94 -5.19
CA GLY A 103 -1.58 9.44 -5.17
C GLY A 103 -0.90 9.29 -3.81
N ASN A 104 -0.56 10.41 -3.17
CA ASN A 104 0.10 10.43 -1.86
C ASN A 104 -0.84 10.08 -0.70
N GLN A 105 -2.17 10.13 -0.93
CA GLN A 105 -3.20 9.67 0.02
C GLN A 105 -3.67 8.23 -0.25
N LEU A 106 -3.03 7.52 -1.19
CA LEU A 106 -3.35 6.13 -1.48
C LEU A 106 -2.43 5.20 -0.69
N ILE A 107 -2.94 4.67 0.42
CA ILE A 107 -2.19 3.81 1.34
C ILE A 107 -2.69 2.37 1.19
N ARG A 108 -1.81 1.39 1.42
CA ARG A 108 -2.20 -0.02 1.58
C ARG A 108 -1.60 -0.61 2.85
N LEU A 109 -2.39 -1.43 3.54
CA LEU A 109 -1.94 -2.32 4.60
C LEU A 109 -2.20 -3.75 4.15
N ASN A 110 -1.15 -4.57 4.10
CA ASN A 110 -1.32 -5.98 3.79
C ASN A 110 -1.62 -6.84 5.01
N THR A 111 -2.08 -8.06 4.77
CA THR A 111 -2.41 -9.06 5.79
C THR A 111 -1.22 -9.49 6.65
N ALA A 112 0.01 -9.24 6.21
CA ALA A 112 1.24 -9.45 6.98
C ALA A 112 1.73 -8.20 7.74
N GLY A 113 0.93 -7.13 7.75
CA GLY A 113 1.16 -5.93 8.54
C GLY A 113 2.09 -4.87 7.93
N GLN A 114 2.44 -5.00 6.65
CA GLN A 114 3.21 -3.99 5.93
C GLN A 114 2.31 -2.85 5.48
N LEU A 115 2.54 -1.65 6.04
CA LEU A 115 1.90 -0.41 5.62
C LEU A 115 2.76 0.29 4.57
N THR A 116 2.19 0.72 3.45
CA THR A 116 2.95 1.33 2.35
C THR A 116 2.16 2.38 1.58
N GLN A 117 2.88 3.25 0.88
CA GLN A 117 2.37 4.14 -0.16
C GLN A 117 3.20 3.88 -1.42
N GLY A 118 2.58 3.31 -2.47
CA GLY A 118 3.29 2.86 -3.66
C GLY A 118 4.40 1.85 -3.33
N GLU A 119 5.65 2.23 -3.58
CA GLU A 119 6.84 1.41 -3.27
C GLU A 119 7.49 1.70 -1.92
N TRP A 120 7.03 2.73 -1.23
CA TRP A 120 7.62 3.18 0.02
C TRP A 120 6.92 2.51 1.19
N CYS A 121 7.71 1.92 2.08
CA CYS A 121 7.21 1.39 3.33
C CYS A 121 7.06 2.51 4.34
N LEU A 122 5.95 2.47 5.07
CA LEU A 122 5.65 3.35 6.19
C LEU A 122 5.97 2.57 7.45
N THR A 123 6.99 3.02 8.20
CA THR A 123 7.49 2.29 9.38
C THR A 123 7.49 3.20 10.62
N PRO A 124 7.31 2.63 11.82
CA PRO A 124 7.42 3.38 13.06
C PRO A 124 8.87 3.82 13.29
N VAL A 125 9.05 5.09 13.61
CA VAL A 125 10.34 5.71 13.96
C VAL A 125 10.08 6.63 15.15
N TRP A 126 10.46 6.16 16.35
CA TRP A 126 10.09 6.80 17.62
C TRP A 126 8.56 6.97 17.73
N SER A 127 8.08 8.17 18.01
CA SER A 127 6.66 8.51 18.10
C SER A 127 6.03 8.90 16.76
N LYS A 128 6.66 8.59 15.62
CA LYS A 128 6.20 8.96 14.28
C LYS A 128 6.15 7.76 13.34
N VAL A 129 5.47 7.94 12.22
CA VAL A 129 5.54 7.02 11.07
C VAL A 129 6.29 7.72 9.94
N ARG A 130 7.23 7.02 9.30
CA ARG A 130 8.10 7.61 8.26
C ARG A 130 8.14 6.72 7.03
N SER A 131 8.15 7.35 5.86
CA SER A 131 8.38 6.68 4.58
C SER A 131 9.86 6.34 4.41
N GLY A 132 10.11 5.17 3.83
CA GLY A 132 11.47 4.68 3.57
C GLY A 132 11.46 3.52 2.58
N HIS A 133 12.66 3.08 2.20
CA HIS A 133 12.80 1.85 1.44
C HIS A 133 12.26 0.66 2.25
N CYS A 134 11.43 -0.16 1.59
CA CYS A 134 11.03 -1.44 2.16
C CYS A 134 12.26 -2.33 2.37
N LYS A 135 12.28 -3.04 3.51
CA LYS A 135 13.35 -4.00 3.81
C LYS A 135 13.35 -5.12 2.76
N LYS A 136 14.49 -5.31 2.10
CA LYS A 136 14.65 -6.35 1.08
C LYS A 136 14.41 -7.74 1.69
N GLY A 137 13.78 -8.61 0.91
CA GLY A 137 13.46 -9.98 1.32
C GLY A 137 12.28 -10.10 2.29
N THR A 138 11.60 -8.99 2.59
CA THR A 138 10.44 -8.98 3.50
C THR A 138 9.23 -8.30 2.86
N ALA A 139 8.04 -8.78 3.22
CA ALA A 139 6.76 -8.20 2.83
C ALA A 139 5.81 -8.04 4.04
N ASP A 140 6.34 -8.18 5.25
CA ASP A 140 5.69 -8.01 6.53
C ASP A 140 5.98 -6.64 7.15
N GLY A 141 5.25 -6.31 8.20
CA GLY A 141 5.46 -5.08 8.97
C GLY A 141 4.70 -5.10 10.29
N PRO A 142 4.91 -4.10 11.14
CA PRO A 142 4.40 -4.10 12.50
C PRO A 142 3.00 -3.49 12.63
N PHE A 143 2.25 -3.28 11.54
CA PHE A 143 0.94 -2.64 11.62
C PHE A 143 -0.20 -3.65 11.55
N LYS A 144 -1.29 -3.37 12.27
CA LYS A 144 -2.54 -4.12 12.18
C LYS A 144 -3.71 -3.17 12.22
N TYR A 145 -4.69 -3.36 11.35
CA TYR A 145 -5.94 -2.62 11.39
C TYR A 145 -7.01 -3.43 12.12
N ASN A 146 -7.63 -2.82 13.13
CA ASN A 146 -8.76 -3.41 13.84
C ASN A 146 -10.06 -2.80 13.30
N ARG A 147 -10.89 -3.60 12.62
CA ARG A 147 -12.16 -3.14 12.04
C ARG A 147 -13.21 -2.73 13.09
N ALA A 148 -13.15 -3.30 14.29
CA ALA A 148 -14.10 -2.97 15.36
C ALA A 148 -13.79 -1.60 15.98
N THR A 149 -12.51 -1.35 16.29
CA THR A 149 -12.08 -0.08 16.91
C THR A 149 -11.69 0.99 15.89
N LYS A 150 -11.53 0.59 14.62
CA LYS A 150 -11.02 1.40 13.49
C LYS A 150 -9.60 1.93 13.70
N GLN A 151 -8.80 1.31 14.56
CA GLN A 151 -7.45 1.77 14.84
C GLN A 151 -6.41 1.07 13.95
N ILE A 152 -5.37 1.81 13.56
CA ILE A 152 -4.16 1.27 12.94
C ILE A 152 -3.09 1.20 14.03
N MET A 153 -2.84 0.00 14.55
CA MET A 153 -1.98 -0.26 15.69
C MET A 153 -0.60 -0.74 15.24
N ASN A 154 0.44 -0.19 15.83
CA ASN A 154 1.80 -0.72 15.86
C ASN A 154 1.87 -1.86 16.89
N THR A 155 2.04 -3.09 16.43
CA THR A 155 2.08 -4.30 17.26
C THR A 155 3.35 -4.43 18.09
N ASN A 156 4.40 -3.65 17.79
CA ASN A 156 5.66 -3.72 18.53
C ASN A 156 5.54 -3.16 19.96
N ASP A 157 4.74 -2.11 20.14
CA ASP A 157 4.63 -1.36 21.41
C ASP A 157 3.18 -1.02 21.82
N GLY A 158 2.18 -1.44 21.03
CA GLY A 158 0.77 -1.19 21.33
C GLY A 158 0.36 0.28 21.16
N THR A 159 1.06 1.03 20.31
CA THR A 159 0.68 2.39 19.93
C THR A 159 -0.19 2.43 18.68
N CYS A 160 -0.99 3.49 18.52
CA CYS A 160 -1.91 3.70 17.43
C CYS A 160 -1.56 4.99 16.66
N ILE A 161 -1.75 4.97 15.34
CA ILE A 161 -1.59 6.17 14.52
C ILE A 161 -2.69 7.16 14.90
N THR A 162 -2.28 8.34 15.37
CA THR A 162 -3.16 9.37 15.94
C THR A 162 -2.97 10.69 15.22
N THR A 163 -4.08 11.33 14.85
CA THR A 163 -4.08 12.67 14.27
C THR A 163 -3.85 13.75 15.33
N ASN A 164 -3.24 14.87 14.95
CA ASN A 164 -3.11 16.01 15.84
C ASN A 164 -4.49 16.65 16.12
N HIS A 165 -4.75 17.00 17.38
CA HIS A 165 -5.97 17.72 17.78
C HIS A 165 -6.05 19.11 17.13
N ASP A 166 -4.90 19.75 16.87
CA ASP A 166 -4.82 20.96 16.07
C ASP A 166 -5.14 20.64 14.59
N ARG A 167 -6.33 21.07 14.17
CA ARG A 167 -6.81 20.89 12.79
C ARG A 167 -5.96 21.61 11.75
N SER A 168 -5.10 22.55 12.12
CA SER A 168 -4.15 23.17 11.18
C SER A 168 -2.88 22.32 10.97
N SER A 169 -2.53 21.47 11.94
CA SER A 169 -1.30 20.66 11.91
C SER A 169 -1.45 19.41 11.07
N ALA A 170 -0.49 19.15 10.17
CA ALA A 170 -0.44 17.91 9.40
C ALA A 170 0.28 16.76 10.15
N GLU A 171 0.70 16.98 11.40
CA GLU A 171 1.48 16.00 12.15
C GLU A 171 0.64 14.78 12.56
N LEU A 172 1.25 13.59 12.47
CA LEU A 172 0.76 12.36 13.07
C LEU A 172 1.71 11.88 14.15
N LYS A 173 1.16 11.23 15.17
CA LYS A 173 1.94 10.60 16.24
C LYS A 173 1.49 9.17 16.49
N LEU A 174 2.42 8.35 16.92
CA LEU A 174 2.14 7.07 17.56
C LEU A 174 1.93 7.35 19.05
N GLN A 175 0.73 7.07 19.54
CA GLN A 175 0.33 7.24 20.94
C GLN A 175 -0.27 5.96 21.46
N LYS A 176 -0.36 5.79 22.80
CA LYS A 176 -1.00 4.60 23.38
C LYS A 176 -2.42 4.46 22.82
N CYS A 177 -2.77 3.26 22.37
CA CYS A 177 -4.10 3.02 21.81
C CYS A 177 -5.19 3.27 22.86
N ASP A 178 -6.21 4.03 22.46
CA ASP A 178 -7.42 4.34 23.23
C ASP A 178 -8.63 4.25 22.30
N GLU A 179 -9.51 3.27 22.53
CA GLU A 179 -10.69 3.01 21.69
C GLU A 179 -11.73 4.14 21.76
N SER A 180 -11.67 4.98 22.80
CA SER A 180 -12.52 6.15 22.96
C SER A 180 -11.99 7.38 22.21
N ASP A 181 -10.72 7.38 21.81
CA ASP A 181 -10.10 8.50 21.10
C ASP A 181 -10.47 8.52 19.62
N GLU A 182 -11.35 9.45 19.25
CA GLU A 182 -11.80 9.65 17.87
C GLU A 182 -10.67 10.08 16.91
N TYR A 183 -9.53 10.59 17.42
CA TYR A 183 -8.37 10.96 16.61
C TYR A 183 -7.49 9.76 16.22
N GLN A 184 -7.80 8.57 16.74
CA GLN A 184 -7.14 7.29 16.43
C GLN A 184 -7.96 6.40 15.48
N LYS A 185 -9.13 6.85 15.05
CA LYS A 185 -10.06 6.07 14.22
C LYS A 185 -9.91 6.40 12.75
N TRP A 186 -9.78 5.38 11.91
CA TRP A 186 -9.50 5.48 10.48
C TRP A 186 -10.52 4.68 9.68
N ASP A 187 -11.31 5.37 8.88
CA ASP A 187 -12.24 4.80 7.91
C ASP A 187 -11.56 4.68 6.55
N TRP A 188 -11.55 3.48 5.99
CA TRP A 188 -10.94 3.20 4.70
C TRP A 188 -11.95 3.32 3.57
N THR A 189 -11.56 3.99 2.49
CA THR A 189 -12.35 4.08 1.25
C THR A 189 -11.47 3.69 0.07
N GLU A 190 -11.82 2.60 -0.61
CA GLU A 190 -11.13 2.16 -1.82
C GLU A 190 -11.28 3.22 -2.94
N LYS A 191 -10.18 3.53 -3.64
CA LYS A 191 -10.14 4.52 -4.71
C LYS A 191 -9.75 3.88 -6.03
N TYR A 192 -10.61 4.06 -7.03
CA TYR A 192 -10.50 3.37 -8.32
C TYR A 192 -10.17 4.28 -9.51
N SER A 193 -10.16 5.60 -9.29
CA SER A 193 -9.90 6.63 -10.31
C SER A 193 -8.41 6.80 -10.63
#